data_AF-A0A9R1EII9-F1
#
_entry.id   AF-A0A9R1EII9-F1
#
_cell.length_a   1.000
_cell.length_b   1.000
_cell.length_c   1.000
_cell.angle_alpha   90.00
_cell.angle_beta   90.00
_cell.angle_gamma   90.00
#
_symmetry.space_group_name_H-M   'P 1'
#
loop_
_entity.id
_entity.type
_entity.pdbx_description
1 polymer ?
#
loop_
_entity_poly.entity_id
_entity_poly.type
_entity_poly.pdbx_seq_one_letter_code
_entity_poly.pdbx_strand_id
1 'polypeptide(L)'
;MMKGAGAMSTMKPPSSPLYYVHEADGHGHHYLEECSLCGKSLSGDIFMYRGDTPFCSEECRHQQIEVDRARHRRKKHAAAHAVSAARKEQHRHHHHHHHHHHHHRQHQHQHQPHQPPPEPRTAMVGSAPWADAGFAARSPALRV
;
A
#
# COMPACT_ATOMS: atom_id res chain seq x y z
N MET A 1 -24.88 -5.69 -39.41
CA MET A 1 -26.22 -6.20 -39.06
C MET A 1 -26.66 -5.60 -37.72
N MET A 2 -27.94 -5.22 -37.61
CA MET A 2 -28.81 -4.90 -36.45
C MET A 2 -28.19 -4.30 -35.16
N LYS A 3 -28.49 -3.04 -34.81
CA LYS A 3 -29.62 -2.52 -33.97
C LYS A 3 -29.34 -2.58 -32.46
N GLY A 4 -29.44 -1.41 -31.81
CA GLY A 4 -29.56 -1.29 -30.36
C GLY A 4 -29.79 0.16 -29.94
N ALA A 5 -31.03 0.62 -30.06
CA ALA A 5 -31.49 1.88 -29.46
C ALA A 5 -31.90 1.61 -28.01
N GLY A 6 -31.43 2.43 -27.07
CA GLY A 6 -31.88 2.44 -25.67
C GLY A 6 -32.11 3.88 -25.25
N ALA A 7 -33.37 4.21 -24.98
CA ALA A 7 -33.86 5.56 -24.73
C ALA A 7 -33.36 6.13 -23.39
N MET A 8 -32.95 7.40 -23.41
CA MET A 8 -32.75 8.22 -22.22
C MET A 8 -34.14 8.65 -21.70
N SER A 9 -34.81 7.80 -20.92
CA SER A 9 -36.03 8.22 -20.23
C SER A 9 -35.65 9.03 -19.00
N THR A 10 -35.83 10.33 -19.15
CA THR A 10 -36.10 11.31 -18.12
C THR A 10 -37.01 10.74 -17.02
N MET A 11 -36.70 11.01 -15.76
CA MET A 11 -37.64 11.64 -14.82
C MET A 11 -36.99 11.76 -13.44
N LYS A 12 -36.61 12.98 -13.10
CA LYS A 12 -36.57 13.52 -11.74
C LYS A 12 -37.45 14.76 -11.80
N PRO A 13 -38.37 14.99 -10.86
CA PRO A 13 -38.06 15.96 -9.78
C PRO A 13 -38.78 15.58 -8.45
N PRO A 14 -38.95 16.47 -7.44
CA PRO A 14 -38.22 16.35 -6.18
C PRO A 14 -39.10 16.38 -4.91
N SER A 15 -38.47 16.15 -3.76
CA SER A 15 -38.77 16.76 -2.44
C SER A 15 -40.24 16.91 -1.99
N SER A 16 -40.70 16.04 -1.08
CA SER A 16 -41.08 16.50 0.27
C SER A 16 -41.30 15.33 1.25
N PRO A 17 -41.04 15.56 2.55
CA PRO A 17 -41.08 14.54 3.59
C PRO A 17 -42.52 14.35 4.06
N LEU A 18 -42.84 13.15 4.53
CA LEU A 18 -43.75 12.81 5.62
C LEU A 18 -44.24 11.39 5.37
N TYR A 19 -44.12 10.56 6.41
CA TYR A 19 -44.64 9.20 6.55
C TYR A 19 -44.15 8.14 5.54
N TYR A 20 -42.90 7.69 5.68
CA TYR A 20 -42.61 6.28 5.39
C TYR A 20 -43.21 5.45 6.53
N VAL A 21 -44.52 5.16 6.46
CA VAL A 21 -45.08 4.01 7.18
C VAL A 21 -44.77 2.82 6.29
N HIS A 22 -43.69 2.12 6.59
CA HIS A 22 -43.60 0.74 6.16
C HIS A 22 -44.65 -0.02 6.96
N GLU A 23 -45.77 -0.28 6.29
CA GLU A 23 -46.76 -1.26 6.70
C GLU A 23 -46.00 -2.49 7.22
N ALA A 24 -46.26 -2.83 8.47
CA ALA A 24 -45.63 -3.93 9.17
C ALA A 24 -46.10 -5.26 8.54
N ASP A 25 -45.42 -5.69 7.48
CA ASP A 25 -45.46 -7.08 7.06
C ASP A 25 -44.91 -7.91 8.23
N GLY A 26 -45.82 -8.59 8.91
CA GLY A 26 -45.62 -9.42 10.10
C GLY A 26 -44.74 -10.64 9.90
N HIS A 27 -43.57 -10.48 9.29
CA HIS A 27 -42.42 -11.33 9.52
C HIS A 27 -41.85 -10.95 10.88
N GLY A 28 -42.57 -11.35 11.93
CA GLY A 28 -42.18 -11.19 13.32
C GLY A 28 -40.84 -11.88 13.56
N HIS A 29 -39.76 -11.17 13.31
CA HIS A 29 -38.54 -11.19 14.09
C HIS A 29 -38.08 -12.55 14.66
N HIS A 30 -37.89 -13.56 13.81
CA HIS A 30 -37.19 -14.82 14.17
C HIS A 30 -35.72 -14.62 14.61
N TYR A 31 -35.22 -13.38 14.74
CA TYR A 31 -33.82 -13.08 15.03
C TYR A 31 -33.49 -13.04 16.52
N LEU A 32 -34.49 -13.12 17.41
CA LEU A 32 -34.31 -13.09 18.87
C LEU A 32 -34.95 -14.30 19.57
N GLU A 33 -35.07 -15.42 18.89
CA GLU A 33 -35.70 -16.62 19.47
C GLU A 33 -34.71 -17.51 20.24
N GLU A 34 -33.41 -17.40 19.96
CA GLU A 34 -32.41 -18.32 20.49
C GLU A 34 -31.15 -17.60 21.00
N CYS A 35 -30.54 -18.15 22.05
CA CYS A 35 -29.27 -17.67 22.56
C CYS A 35 -28.15 -17.91 21.54
N SER A 36 -27.43 -16.85 21.17
CA SER A 36 -26.34 -16.93 20.17
C SER A 36 -25.12 -17.76 20.60
N LEU A 37 -24.99 -18.11 21.89
CA LEU A 37 -23.90 -18.96 22.39
C LEU A 37 -24.31 -20.43 22.53
N CYS A 38 -25.47 -20.70 23.15
CA CYS A 38 -25.86 -22.06 23.51
C CYS A 38 -27.07 -22.61 22.73
N GLY A 39 -27.69 -21.80 21.85
CA GLY A 39 -28.82 -22.20 21.00
C GLY A 39 -30.12 -22.47 21.75
N LYS A 40 -30.21 -22.16 23.05
CA LYS A 40 -31.43 -22.34 23.83
C LYS A 40 -32.46 -21.30 23.44
N SER A 41 -33.73 -21.70 23.36
CA SER A 41 -34.85 -20.79 23.16
C SER A 41 -34.90 -19.72 24.25
N LEU A 42 -35.13 -18.47 23.86
CA LEU A 42 -35.22 -17.31 24.75
C LEU A 42 -36.66 -17.15 25.23
N SER A 43 -36.99 -17.78 26.35
CA SER A 43 -38.33 -17.75 26.95
C SER A 43 -38.46 -16.76 28.12
N GLY A 44 -37.50 -15.86 28.31
CA GLY A 44 -37.40 -14.96 29.47
C GLY A 44 -36.55 -13.73 29.18
N ASP A 45 -35.88 -13.18 30.21
CA ASP A 45 -35.00 -12.00 30.06
C ASP A 45 -33.91 -12.24 29.00
N ILE A 46 -33.80 -11.31 28.06
CA ILE A 46 -32.82 -11.38 26.97
C ILE A 46 -31.67 -10.42 27.27
N PHE A 47 -30.47 -10.98 27.38
CA PHE A 47 -29.24 -10.22 27.56
C PHE A 47 -28.66 -9.89 26.18
N MET A 48 -28.57 -8.61 25.83
CA MET A 48 -28.12 -8.18 24.50
C MET A 48 -26.63 -7.80 24.49
N TYR A 49 -25.91 -8.20 23.45
CA TYR A 49 -24.59 -7.68 23.09
C TYR A 49 -24.68 -6.95 21.75
N ARG A 50 -24.14 -5.73 21.70
CA ARG A 50 -24.05 -4.87 20.49
C ARG A 50 -25.37 -4.51 19.79
N GLY A 51 -26.52 -4.87 20.38
CA GLY A 51 -27.86 -4.48 19.93
C GLY A 51 -28.56 -5.53 19.08
N ASP A 52 -27.86 -6.58 18.65
CA ASP A 52 -28.37 -7.58 17.70
C ASP A 52 -28.11 -9.04 18.14
N THR A 53 -27.30 -9.26 19.18
CA THR A 53 -26.90 -10.60 19.60
C THR A 53 -27.54 -10.96 20.95
N PRO A 54 -28.57 -11.82 20.98
CA PRO A 54 -29.29 -12.15 22.21
C PRO A 54 -28.69 -13.37 22.97
N PHE A 55 -28.77 -13.33 24.29
CA PHE A 55 -28.32 -14.40 25.18
C PHE A 55 -29.34 -14.70 26.29
N CYS A 56 -29.42 -15.97 26.69
CA CYS A 56 -30.32 -16.43 27.74
C CYS A 56 -29.82 -16.10 29.17
N SER A 57 -28.58 -15.63 29.30
CA SER A 57 -27.99 -15.24 30.58
C SER A 57 -26.84 -14.26 30.38
N GLU A 58 -26.52 -13.51 31.44
CA GLU A 58 -25.35 -12.64 31.48
C GLU A 58 -24.04 -13.43 31.27
N GLU A 59 -23.95 -14.65 31.80
CA GLU A 59 -22.79 -15.52 31.62
C GLU A 59 -22.57 -15.90 30.15
N CYS A 60 -23.65 -16.24 29.42
CA CYS A 60 -23.54 -16.53 27.99
C CYS A 60 -23.07 -15.29 27.20
N ARG A 61 -23.58 -14.11 27.57
CA ARG A 61 -23.15 -12.84 26.98
C ARG A 61 -21.66 -12.57 27.28
N HIS A 62 -21.23 -12.78 28.51
CA HIS A 62 -19.84 -12.53 28.93
C HIS A 62 -18.86 -13.49 28.24
N GLN A 63 -19.21 -14.77 28.09
CA GLN A 63 -18.40 -15.71 27.32
C GLN A 63 -18.23 -15.28 25.87
N GLN A 64 -19.29 -14.80 25.21
CA GLN A 64 -19.17 -14.28 23.85
C GLN A 64 -18.20 -13.09 23.78
N ILE A 65 -18.29 -12.15 24.73
CA ILE A 65 -17.37 -11.00 24.80
C ILE A 65 -15.91 -11.48 24.90
N GLU A 66 -15.63 -12.47 25.74
CA GLU A 66 -14.28 -13.00 25.90
C GLU A 66 -13.78 -13.74 24.66
N VAL A 67 -14.64 -14.51 23.99
CA VAL A 67 -14.32 -15.16 22.71
C VAL A 67 -13.96 -14.10 21.66
N ASP A 68 -14.75 -13.04 21.53
CA ASP A 68 -14.51 -11.97 20.56
C ASP A 68 -13.26 -11.16 20.91
N ARG A 69 -13.03 -10.88 22.20
CA ARG A 69 -11.81 -10.23 22.69
C ARG A 69 -10.56 -11.06 22.37
N ALA A 70 -10.62 -12.37 22.59
CA ALA A 70 -9.54 -13.29 22.26
C ALA A 70 -9.31 -13.37 20.75
N ARG A 71 -10.38 -13.45 19.94
CA ARG A 71 -10.30 -13.43 18.48
C ARG A 71 -9.66 -12.15 17.96
N HIS A 72 -10.02 -10.99 18.53
CA HIS A 72 -9.44 -9.70 18.18
C HIS A 72 -7.93 -9.65 18.49
N ARG A 73 -7.52 -10.11 19.68
CA ARG A 73 -6.10 -10.24 20.04
C ARG A 73 -5.33 -11.11 19.05
N ARG A 74 -5.85 -12.30 18.73
CA ARG A 74 -5.21 -13.21 17.75
C ARG A 74 -5.03 -12.57 16.39
N LYS A 75 -6.05 -11.88 15.86
CA LYS A 75 -5.97 -11.15 14.59
C LYS A 75 -4.89 -10.07 14.62
N LYS A 76 -4.80 -9.28 15.70
CA LYS A 76 -3.78 -8.25 15.88
C LYS A 76 -2.36 -8.85 15.89
N HIS A 77 -2.16 -9.94 16.63
CA HIS A 77 -0.87 -10.64 16.66
C HIS A 77 -0.50 -11.23 15.30
N ALA A 78 -1.45 -11.83 14.59
CA ALA A 78 -1.22 -12.38 13.24
C ALA A 78 -0.83 -11.27 12.25
N ALA A 79 -1.54 -10.13 12.27
CA ALA A 79 -1.20 -8.99 11.44
C ALA A 79 0.19 -8.43 11.75
N ALA A 80 0.52 -8.26 13.04
CA ALA A 80 1.84 -7.81 13.46
C ALA A 80 2.94 -8.78 13.00
N HIS A 81 2.72 -10.09 13.16
CA HIS A 81 3.66 -11.11 12.71
C HIS A 81 3.84 -11.08 11.19
N ALA A 82 2.76 -10.94 10.41
CA ALA A 82 2.83 -10.84 8.96
C ALA A 82 3.65 -9.62 8.52
N VAL A 83 3.45 -8.46 9.14
CA VAL A 83 4.24 -7.25 8.87
C VAL A 83 5.71 -7.45 9.24
N SER A 84 6.00 -8.04 10.40
CA SER A 84 7.37 -8.34 10.82
C SER A 84 8.06 -9.34 9.88
N ALA A 85 7.34 -10.36 9.41
CA ALA A 85 7.85 -11.33 8.45
C ALA A 85 8.15 -10.67 7.10
N ALA A 86 7.23 -9.83 6.59
CA ALA A 86 7.44 -9.07 5.36
C ALA A 86 8.66 -8.14 5.45
N ARG A 87 8.85 -7.43 6.58
CA ARG A 87 10.03 -6.59 6.81
C ARG A 87 11.33 -7.39 6.86
N LYS A 88 11.33 -8.57 7.50
CA LYS A 88 12.49 -9.47 7.50
C LYS A 88 12.83 -9.93 6.08
N GLU A 89 11.84 -10.28 5.29
CA GLU A 89 12.06 -10.69 3.90
C GLU A 89 12.60 -9.54 3.04
N GLN A 90 12.04 -8.34 3.17
CA GLN A 90 12.57 -7.14 2.52
C GLN A 90 14.04 -6.88 2.90
N HIS A 91 14.38 -7.01 4.18
CA HIS A 91 15.75 -6.85 4.65
C HIS A 91 16.69 -7.93 4.07
N ARG A 92 16.24 -9.19 3.99
CA ARG A 92 17.00 -10.28 3.35
C ARG A 92 17.24 -10.02 1.87
N HIS A 93 16.20 -9.60 1.15
CA HIS A 93 16.30 -9.26 -0.27
C HIS A 93 17.24 -8.06 -0.50
N HIS A 94 17.13 -7.01 0.31
CA HIS A 94 18.05 -5.86 0.26
C HIS A 94 19.50 -6.27 0.53
N HIS A 95 19.74 -7.08 1.56
CA HIS A 95 21.07 -7.58 1.88
C HIS A 95 21.66 -8.44 0.75
N HIS A 96 20.86 -9.35 0.18
CA HIS A 96 21.31 -10.19 -0.94
C HIS A 96 21.65 -9.34 -2.17
N HIS A 97 20.78 -8.40 -2.53
CA HIS A 97 21.02 -7.48 -3.65
C HIS A 97 22.28 -6.64 -3.44
N HIS A 98 22.46 -6.08 -2.23
CA HIS A 98 23.65 -5.31 -1.90
C HIS A 98 24.92 -6.15 -1.99
N HIS A 99 24.91 -7.37 -1.44
CA HIS A 99 26.05 -8.28 -1.51
C HIS A 99 26.40 -8.65 -2.96
N HIS A 100 25.40 -9.00 -3.77
CA HIS A 100 25.59 -9.32 -5.18
C HIS A 100 26.17 -8.12 -5.95
N HIS A 101 25.61 -6.92 -5.76
CA HIS A 101 26.10 -5.71 -6.39
C HIS A 101 27.55 -5.39 -5.98
N HIS A 102 27.88 -5.52 -4.70
CA HIS A 102 29.23 -5.32 -4.20
C HIS A 102 30.23 -6.30 -4.84
N HIS A 103 29.88 -7.59 -4.87
CA HIS A 103 30.72 -8.62 -5.50
C HIS A 103 30.91 -8.36 -7.00
N HIS A 104 29.83 -8.04 -7.73
CA HIS A 104 29.89 -7.70 -9.14
C HIS A 104 30.80 -6.48 -9.38
N ARG A 105 30.66 -5.44 -8.57
CA ARG A 105 31.52 -4.25 -8.63
C ARG A 105 32.98 -4.60 -8.39
N GLN A 106 33.29 -5.43 -7.40
CA GLN A 106 34.67 -5.88 -7.15
C GLN A 106 35.26 -6.64 -8.34
N HIS A 107 34.48 -7.54 -8.94
CA HIS A 107 34.90 -8.29 -10.12
C HIS A 107 35.18 -7.35 -11.31
N GLN A 108 34.33 -6.35 -11.54
CA GLN A 108 34.56 -5.33 -12.58
C GLN A 108 35.85 -4.54 -12.37
N HIS A 109 36.19 -4.16 -11.13
CA HIS A 109 37.45 -3.44 -10.85
C HIS A 109 38.68 -4.32 -11.12
N GLN A 110 38.60 -5.63 -10.85
CA GLN A 110 39.70 -6.57 -11.16
C GLN A 110 39.92 -6.77 -12.66
N HIS A 111 38.85 -6.70 -13.46
CA HIS A 111 38.91 -6.83 -14.91
C HIS A 111 38.90 -5.50 -15.67
N GLN A 112 39.07 -4.37 -14.98
CA GLN A 112 39.21 -3.06 -15.62
C GLN A 112 40.47 -3.10 -16.50
N PRO A 113 40.37 -2.90 -17.83
CA PRO A 113 41.56 -2.82 -18.66
C PRO A 113 42.38 -1.61 -18.20
N HIS A 114 43.67 -1.82 -17.93
CA HIS A 114 44.60 -0.72 -17.71
C HIS A 114 44.55 0.19 -18.94
N GLN A 115 44.04 1.41 -18.77
CA GLN A 115 44.29 2.44 -19.78
C GLN A 115 45.80 2.67 -19.78
N PRO A 116 46.48 2.56 -20.94
CA PRO A 116 47.86 2.98 -21.00
C PRO A 116 47.92 4.44 -20.50
N PRO A 117 48.98 4.82 -19.75
CA PRO A 117 49.13 6.21 -19.33
C PRO A 117 48.94 7.11 -20.54
N PRO A 118 48.24 8.25 -20.41
CA PRO A 118 48.05 9.15 -21.55
C PRO A 118 49.43 9.44 -22.12
N GLU A 119 49.64 9.13 -23.40
CA GLU A 119 50.93 9.33 -24.02
C GLU A 119 51.36 10.78 -23.78
N PRO A 120 52.63 11.04 -23.41
CA PRO A 120 53.11 12.39 -23.31
C PRO A 120 52.78 13.04 -24.65
N ARG A 121 51.93 14.07 -24.62
CA ARG A 121 51.59 14.82 -25.83
C ARG A 121 52.92 15.33 -26.35
N THR A 122 53.46 14.68 -27.37
CA THR A 122 54.62 15.21 -28.09
C THR A 122 54.19 16.60 -28.49
N ALA A 123 54.84 17.61 -27.91
CA ALA A 123 54.70 18.96 -28.42
C ALA A 123 55.23 18.86 -29.84
N MET A 124 54.33 18.83 -30.82
CA MET A 124 54.67 19.14 -32.20
C MET A 124 55.35 20.50 -32.13
N VAL A 125 56.68 20.51 -32.18
CA VAL A 125 57.47 21.70 -32.46
C VAL A 125 57.23 21.99 -33.93
N GLY A 126 56.12 22.64 -34.23
CA GLY A 126 55.66 22.82 -35.60
C GLY A 126 54.23 23.29 -35.64
N SER A 127 54.08 24.62 -35.63
CA SER A 127 52.91 25.40 -36.03
C SER A 127 51.63 25.18 -35.22
N ALA A 128 51.34 26.14 -34.34
CA ALA A 128 50.06 26.21 -33.67
C ALA A 128 48.93 26.44 -34.70
N PRO A 129 47.90 25.57 -34.78
CA PRO A 129 46.86 25.64 -35.82
C PRO A 129 45.92 26.84 -35.70
N TRP A 130 46.06 27.66 -34.65
CA TRP A 130 45.28 28.88 -34.45
C TRP A 130 45.96 30.13 -35.01
N ALA A 131 47.24 30.06 -35.40
CA ALA A 131 47.97 31.21 -35.94
C ALA A 131 47.39 31.71 -37.28
N ASP A 132 46.73 30.83 -38.03
CA ASP A 132 46.07 31.18 -39.31
C ASP A 132 44.64 31.73 -39.13
N ALA A 133 44.07 31.68 -37.92
CA ALA A 133 42.69 32.08 -37.68
C ALA A 133 42.51 33.59 -37.41
N GLY A 134 43.56 34.41 -37.57
CA GLY A 134 43.43 35.88 -37.58
C GLY A 134 42.97 36.54 -36.26
N PHE A 135 42.93 35.82 -35.15
CA PHE A 135 42.60 36.42 -33.84
C PHE A 135 43.85 37.03 -33.22
N ALA A 136 44.00 38.34 -33.39
CA ALA A 136 45.07 39.13 -32.77
C ALA A 136 45.10 38.89 -31.25
N ALA A 137 46.27 38.52 -30.73
CA ALA A 137 46.52 38.44 -29.30
C ALA A 137 46.21 39.81 -28.67
N ARG A 138 45.18 39.87 -27.80
CA ARG A 138 44.96 41.06 -26.98
C ARG A 138 46.12 41.15 -25.99
N SER A 139 46.99 42.14 -26.19
CA SER A 139 48.10 42.46 -25.30
C SER A 139 47.62 42.58 -23.85
N PRO A 140 48.39 42.10 -22.86
CA PRO A 140 48.02 42.30 -21.46
C PRO A 140 48.16 43.79 -21.12
N ALA A 141 47.10 44.36 -20.55
CA ALA A 141 47.12 45.72 -20.03
C ALA A 141 48.16 45.81 -18.91
N LEU A 142 49.19 46.66 -19.09
CA LEU A 142 50.05 47.09 -18.00
C LEU A 142 49.18 47.74 -16.92
N ARG A 143 49.32 47.30 -15.68
CA ARG A 143 48.84 48.05 -14.51
C ARG A 143 49.87 49.12 -14.19
N VAL A 144 49.42 50.38 -14.17
CA VAL A 144 50.09 51.50 -13.49
C VAL A 144 49.30 51.84 -12.24
#